data_AF-A0A2Z3JP03-F1
#
_entry.id   AF-A0A2Z3JP03-F1
#
_cell.length_a   1.000
_cell.length_b   1.000
_cell.length_c   1.000
_cell.angle_alpha   90.00
_cell.angle_beta   90.00
_cell.angle_gamma   90.00
#
_symmetry.space_group_name_H-M   'P 1'
#
loop_
_entity.id
_entity.type
_entity.pdbx_description
1 polymer ?
#
loop_
_entity_poly.entity_id
_entity_poly.type
_entity_poly.pdbx_seq_one_letter_code
_entity_poly.pdbx_strand_id
1 'polypeptide(L)'
;MLTERFQDALLLAARWHAPQTRKGSGVPYLSHLLGVASLALEFGADEDEAIAALLHDALEDGPHNTGRTHADLRGEIVSRFGEGVARLVDAATDATPDPQGAKPDWATRKRTYLEHLPQAAVSGLLVSAADKLYNARTILVDLLGEGEAVFSRFTAGKAGTLQYYRLLADRYRRAAERPEVAARPRLLALFAELERTVAALEREVGVSEAEVRAYPALA
;
A
#
# COMPACT_ATOMS: atom_id res chain seq x y z
N MET A 1 -13.84 9.55 15.31
CA MET A 1 -13.05 10.28 16.33
C MET A 1 -11.92 9.37 16.74
N LEU A 2 -10.69 9.86 16.76
CA LEU A 2 -9.53 9.05 17.15
C LEU A 2 -9.37 9.09 18.67
N THR A 3 -9.06 7.94 19.24
CA THR A 3 -8.85 7.71 20.67
C THR A 3 -7.38 7.48 20.97
N GLU A 4 -7.07 7.15 22.22
CA GLU A 4 -5.72 6.74 22.65
C GLU A 4 -5.21 5.51 21.89
N ARG A 5 -6.10 4.65 21.36
CA ARG A 5 -5.71 3.50 20.53
C ARG A 5 -4.90 3.93 19.30
N PHE A 6 -5.30 5.02 18.64
CA PHE A 6 -4.56 5.54 17.49
C PHE A 6 -3.21 6.14 17.88
N GLN A 7 -3.14 6.80 19.05
CA GLN A 7 -1.89 7.34 19.58
C GLN A 7 -0.88 6.22 19.89
N ASP A 8 -1.36 5.14 20.49
CA ASP A 8 -0.56 3.94 20.76
C ASP A 8 -0.06 3.27 19.49
N ALA A 9 -0.91 3.20 18.46
CA ALA A 9 -0.52 2.69 17.14
C ALA A 9 0.57 3.57 16.50
N LEU A 10 0.46 4.90 16.62
CA LEU A 10 1.47 5.83 16.12
C LEU A 10 2.82 5.63 16.80
N LEU A 11 2.82 5.52 18.13
CA LEU A 11 4.05 5.25 18.88
C LEU A 11 4.63 3.88 18.53
N LEU A 12 3.78 2.87 18.27
CA LEU A 12 4.23 1.55 17.85
C LEU A 12 4.87 1.58 16.46
N ALA A 13 4.21 2.19 15.47
CA ALA A 13 4.73 2.38 14.12
C ALA A 13 6.07 3.13 14.13
N ALA A 14 6.14 4.24 14.88
CA ALA A 14 7.37 5.02 15.02
C ALA A 14 8.53 4.20 15.60
N ARG A 15 8.27 3.33 16.59
CA ARG A 15 9.30 2.46 17.17
C ARG A 15 9.73 1.37 16.20
N TRP A 16 8.79 0.66 15.57
CA TRP A 16 9.10 -0.49 14.72
C TRP A 16 9.74 -0.10 13.39
N HIS A 17 9.50 1.12 12.91
CA HIS A 17 10.10 1.63 11.67
C HIS A 17 11.19 2.69 11.92
N ALA A 18 11.63 2.87 13.18
CA ALA A 18 12.70 3.80 13.53
C ALA A 18 14.01 3.63 12.72
N PRO A 19 14.51 2.41 12.44
CA PRO A 19 15.72 2.25 11.63
C PRO A 19 15.48 2.35 10.12
N GLN A 20 14.22 2.46 9.67
CA GLN A 20 13.86 2.35 8.26
C GLN A 20 13.78 3.71 7.57
N THR A 21 14.27 3.75 6.33
CA THR A 21 14.16 4.91 5.44
C THR A 21 13.51 4.52 4.11
N ARG A 22 12.96 5.51 3.41
CA ARG A 22 12.42 5.35 2.05
C ARG A 22 13.55 5.01 1.08
N LYS A 23 13.28 4.05 0.20
CA LYS A 23 14.23 3.56 -0.79
C LYS A 23 14.71 4.68 -1.71
N GLY A 24 16.01 4.98 -1.66
CA GLY A 24 16.66 5.94 -2.56
C GLY A 24 16.61 7.40 -2.14
N SER A 25 15.82 7.79 -1.14
CA SER A 25 15.71 9.21 -0.71
C SER A 25 16.18 9.49 0.72
N GLY A 26 16.37 8.45 1.55
CA GLY A 26 16.82 8.62 2.95
C GLY A 26 15.78 9.23 3.90
N VAL A 27 14.60 9.59 3.39
CA VAL A 27 13.49 10.11 4.19
C VAL A 27 13.04 9.05 5.21
N PRO A 28 12.82 9.39 6.49
CA PRO A 28 12.32 8.42 7.47
C PRO A 28 11.04 7.71 7.02
N TYR A 29 10.97 6.39 7.15
CA TYR A 29 9.83 5.60 6.66
C TYR A 29 8.52 5.97 7.36
N LEU A 30 8.59 6.48 8.59
CA LEU A 30 7.44 7.02 9.32
C LEU A 30 6.64 8.07 8.52
N SER A 31 7.30 8.83 7.63
CA SER A 31 6.61 9.77 6.73
C SER A 31 5.54 9.10 5.85
N HIS A 32 5.86 7.91 5.31
CA HIS A 32 4.93 7.10 4.52
C HIS A 32 3.75 6.65 5.37
N LEU A 33 4.02 6.07 6.53
CA LEU A 33 2.97 5.55 7.42
C LEU A 33 1.99 6.65 7.87
N LEU A 34 2.52 7.83 8.21
CA LEU A 34 1.72 9.02 8.53
C LEU A 34 0.90 9.49 7.32
N GLY A 35 1.50 9.50 6.14
CA GLY A 35 0.83 9.88 4.90
C GLY A 35 -0.31 8.93 4.51
N VAL A 36 -0.09 7.63 4.62
CA VAL A 36 -1.11 6.60 4.35
C VAL A 36 -2.25 6.69 5.35
N ALA A 37 -1.95 6.84 6.65
CA ALA A 37 -2.98 7.04 7.67
C ALA A 37 -3.80 8.33 7.45
N SER A 38 -3.12 9.43 7.07
CA SER A 38 -3.79 10.69 6.72
C SER A 38 -4.73 10.52 5.51
N LEU A 39 -4.28 9.86 4.45
CA LEU A 39 -5.14 9.58 3.30
C LEU A 39 -6.34 8.72 3.69
N ALA A 40 -6.11 7.63 4.43
CA ALA A 40 -7.19 6.75 4.88
C ALA A 40 -8.28 7.55 5.62
N LEU A 41 -7.89 8.40 6.57
CA LEU A 41 -8.80 9.26 7.34
C LEU A 41 -9.59 10.24 6.46
N GLU A 42 -8.91 10.96 5.56
CA GLU A 42 -9.56 11.91 4.63
C GLU A 42 -10.53 11.21 3.66
N PHE A 43 -10.28 9.95 3.36
CA PHE A 43 -11.14 9.11 2.51
C PHE A 43 -12.13 8.23 3.28
N GLY A 44 -12.39 8.57 4.54
CA GLY A 44 -13.51 8.03 5.31
C GLY A 44 -13.20 6.72 6.04
N ALA A 45 -11.94 6.53 6.45
CA ALA A 45 -11.55 5.49 7.39
C ALA A 45 -12.20 5.72 8.76
N ASP A 46 -12.63 4.64 9.40
CA ASP A 46 -12.82 4.63 10.85
C ASP A 46 -11.47 4.49 11.60
N GLU A 47 -11.54 4.39 12.93
CA GLU A 47 -10.33 4.27 13.76
C GLU A 47 -9.56 2.97 13.49
N ASP A 48 -10.23 1.83 13.32
CA ASP A 48 -9.57 0.54 13.09
C ASP A 48 -8.89 0.52 11.72
N GLU A 49 -9.55 1.06 10.69
CA GLU A 49 -9.00 1.28 9.35
C GLU A 49 -7.79 2.23 9.39
N ALA A 50 -7.85 3.30 10.19
CA ALA A 50 -6.74 4.25 10.33
C ALA A 50 -5.54 3.64 11.09
N ILE A 51 -5.78 2.84 12.13
CA ILE A 51 -4.73 2.09 12.83
C ILE A 51 -4.10 1.08 11.87
N ALA A 52 -4.91 0.34 11.11
CA ALA A 52 -4.39 -0.61 10.13
C ALA A 52 -3.58 0.08 9.02
N ALA A 53 -4.02 1.25 8.55
CA ALA A 53 -3.26 2.07 7.61
C ALA A 53 -1.91 2.51 8.15
N LEU A 54 -1.82 2.82 9.45
CA LEU A 54 -0.57 3.21 10.10
C LEU A 54 0.39 2.02 10.32
N LEU A 55 -0.16 0.81 10.44
CA LEU A 55 0.57 -0.42 10.72
C LEU A 55 0.69 -1.35 9.50
N HIS A 56 0.28 -0.93 8.30
CA HIS A 56 0.10 -1.84 7.15
C HIS A 56 1.39 -2.60 6.76
N ASP A 57 2.55 -1.97 6.89
CA ASP A 57 3.86 -2.57 6.59
C ASP A 57 4.52 -3.22 7.82
N ALA A 58 3.89 -3.15 8.99
CA ALA A 58 4.50 -3.57 10.26
C ALA A 58 4.85 -5.06 10.29
N LEU A 59 4.02 -5.91 9.67
CA LEU A 59 4.25 -7.35 9.63
C LEU A 59 5.21 -7.77 8.51
N GLU A 60 5.35 -6.93 7.48
CA GLU A 60 6.28 -7.15 6.37
C GLU A 60 7.71 -6.74 6.72
N ASP A 61 7.89 -5.53 7.25
CA ASP A 61 9.22 -4.94 7.50
C ASP A 61 9.65 -5.07 8.96
N GLY A 62 8.70 -5.14 9.88
CA GLY A 62 8.96 -5.24 11.32
C GLY A 62 9.91 -6.39 11.70
N PRO A 63 9.83 -7.60 11.12
CA PRO A 63 10.76 -8.67 11.46
C PRO A 63 12.23 -8.28 11.26
N HIS A 64 12.53 -7.56 10.18
CA HIS A 64 13.88 -7.06 9.92
C HIS A 64 14.24 -5.89 10.85
N ASN A 65 13.31 -4.96 11.06
CA ASN A 65 13.56 -3.74 11.82
C ASN A 65 13.66 -3.97 13.33
N THR A 66 13.00 -5.00 13.86
CA THR A 66 12.90 -5.25 15.31
C THR A 66 13.55 -6.57 15.75
N GLY A 67 13.91 -7.47 14.83
CA GLY A 67 14.43 -8.80 15.15
C GLY A 67 13.40 -9.76 15.78
N ARG A 68 12.10 -9.45 15.64
CA ARG A 68 11.00 -10.27 16.18
C ARG A 68 10.35 -11.09 15.07
N THR A 69 9.65 -12.16 15.41
CA THR A 69 8.94 -12.94 14.39
C THR A 69 7.67 -12.22 13.94
N HIS A 70 7.17 -12.57 12.75
CA HIS A 70 5.87 -12.13 12.27
C HIS A 70 4.76 -12.45 13.30
N ALA A 71 4.79 -13.65 13.90
CA ALA A 71 3.82 -14.05 14.92
C ALA A 71 3.86 -13.17 16.18
N ASP A 72 5.07 -12.79 16.65
CA ASP A 72 5.22 -11.91 17.82
C ASP A 72 4.65 -10.51 17.58
N LEU A 73 4.90 -9.96 16.39
CA LEU A 73 4.41 -8.63 16.01
C LEU A 73 2.89 -8.65 15.84
N ARG A 74 2.37 -9.66 15.14
CA ARG A 74 0.92 -9.84 14.97
C ARG A 74 0.22 -10.03 16.31
N GLY A 75 0.78 -10.85 17.20
CA GLY A 75 0.25 -11.07 18.55
C GLY A 75 0.16 -9.79 19.37
N GLU A 76 1.14 -8.89 19.23
CA GLU A 76 1.09 -7.57 19.88
C GLU A 76 0.01 -6.65 19.28
N ILE A 77 -0.18 -6.66 17.95
CA ILE A 77 -1.27 -5.93 17.30
C ILE A 77 -2.63 -6.43 17.81
N VAL A 78 -2.83 -7.75 17.92
CA VAL A 78 -4.06 -8.33 18.47
C VAL A 78 -4.26 -7.89 19.92
N SER A 79 -3.22 -7.97 20.75
CA SER A 79 -3.31 -7.62 22.17
C SER A 79 -3.64 -6.15 22.41
N ARG A 80 -3.15 -5.23 21.57
CA ARG A 80 -3.31 -3.77 21.75
C ARG A 80 -4.54 -3.23 21.03
N PHE A 81 -4.84 -3.73 19.84
CA PHE A 81 -5.82 -3.12 18.94
C PHE A 81 -6.96 -4.06 18.54
N GLY A 82 -6.85 -5.35 18.84
CA GLY A 82 -7.86 -6.36 18.59
C GLY A 82 -7.68 -7.09 17.25
N GLU A 83 -8.39 -8.22 17.12
CA GLU A 83 -8.30 -9.10 15.94
C GLU A 83 -8.78 -8.43 14.65
N GLY A 84 -9.70 -7.46 14.74
CA GLY A 84 -10.18 -6.69 13.59
C GLY A 84 -9.06 -5.95 12.87
N VAL A 85 -8.27 -5.18 13.62
CA VAL A 85 -7.10 -4.46 13.12
C VAL A 85 -6.04 -5.43 12.61
N ALA A 86 -5.74 -6.50 13.36
CA ALA A 86 -4.74 -7.49 12.95
C ALA A 86 -5.06 -8.10 11.57
N ARG A 87 -6.33 -8.46 11.31
CA ARG A 87 -6.75 -8.98 10.00
C ARG A 87 -6.61 -7.96 8.87
N LEU A 88 -6.80 -6.67 9.14
CA LEU A 88 -6.59 -5.62 8.12
C LEU A 88 -5.10 -5.47 7.80
N VAL A 89 -4.24 -5.53 8.82
CA VAL A 89 -2.78 -5.50 8.61
C VAL A 89 -2.29 -6.75 7.88
N ASP A 90 -2.81 -7.94 8.23
CA ASP A 90 -2.54 -9.18 7.49
C ASP A 90 -2.90 -9.04 6.01
N ALA A 91 -4.08 -8.47 5.72
CA ALA A 91 -4.56 -8.27 4.35
C ALA A 91 -3.73 -7.25 3.54
N ALA A 92 -2.99 -6.36 4.22
CA ALA A 92 -2.11 -5.40 3.58
C ALA A 92 -0.68 -5.93 3.35
N THR A 93 -0.31 -7.03 4.01
CA THR A 93 1.02 -7.65 3.93
C THR A 93 1.18 -8.40 2.60
N ASP A 94 2.18 -8.04 1.79
CA ASP A 94 2.32 -8.51 0.40
C ASP A 94 2.63 -10.02 0.29
N ALA A 95 3.38 -10.55 1.26
CA ALA A 95 3.53 -12.00 1.47
C ALA A 95 4.13 -12.30 2.85
N THR A 96 3.57 -13.32 3.51
CA THR A 96 4.22 -13.96 4.66
C THR A 96 5.38 -14.83 4.16
N PRO A 97 6.62 -14.63 4.67
CA PRO A 97 7.73 -15.55 4.39
C PRO A 97 7.38 -16.98 4.80
N ASP A 98 7.88 -17.97 4.07
CA ASP A 98 7.80 -19.37 4.49
C ASP A 98 8.65 -19.63 5.77
N PRO A 99 8.62 -20.83 6.37
CA PRO A 99 9.42 -21.13 7.55
C PRO A 99 10.95 -21.03 7.34
N GLN A 100 11.40 -20.97 6.08
CA GLN A 100 12.80 -20.75 5.69
C GLN A 100 13.10 -19.27 5.39
N GLY A 101 12.11 -18.38 5.51
CA GLY A 101 12.22 -16.96 5.23
C GLY A 101 12.14 -16.60 3.75
N ALA A 102 11.83 -17.55 2.86
CA ALA A 102 11.69 -17.28 1.43
C ALA A 102 10.30 -16.72 1.10
N LYS A 103 10.29 -15.73 0.20
CA LYS A 103 9.06 -15.18 -0.40
C LYS A 103 9.01 -15.61 -1.87
N PRO A 104 7.80 -15.80 -2.45
CA PRO A 104 7.67 -15.95 -3.89
C PRO A 104 8.28 -14.76 -4.63
N ASP A 105 8.63 -14.97 -5.90
CA ASP A 105 9.19 -13.91 -6.74
C ASP A 105 8.24 -12.70 -6.83
N TRP A 106 8.80 -11.54 -7.16
CA TRP A 106 8.06 -10.28 -7.17
C TRP A 106 6.83 -10.33 -8.09
N ALA A 107 6.95 -10.92 -9.27
CA ALA A 107 5.88 -10.97 -10.26
C ALA A 107 4.72 -11.84 -9.78
N THR A 108 5.03 -13.02 -9.22
CA THR A 108 4.04 -13.91 -8.61
C THR A 108 3.28 -13.21 -7.49
N ARG A 109 3.98 -12.57 -6.53
CA ARG A 109 3.33 -11.84 -5.43
C ARG A 109 2.40 -10.74 -5.93
N LYS A 110 2.86 -9.93 -6.90
CA LYS A 110 2.03 -8.84 -7.45
C LYS A 110 0.83 -9.34 -8.24
N ARG A 111 0.96 -10.44 -8.97
CA ARG A 111 -0.16 -11.08 -9.68
C ARG A 111 -1.21 -11.60 -8.71
N THR A 112 -0.78 -12.34 -7.69
CA THR A 112 -1.65 -12.83 -6.61
C THR A 112 -2.37 -11.66 -5.95
N TYR A 113 -1.65 -10.59 -5.58
CA TYR A 113 -2.26 -9.41 -4.98
C TYR A 113 -3.36 -8.79 -5.87
N LEU A 114 -3.09 -8.59 -7.16
CA LEU A 114 -4.06 -8.05 -8.11
C LEU A 114 -5.31 -8.91 -8.25
N GLU A 115 -5.16 -10.24 -8.23
CA GLU A 115 -6.28 -11.20 -8.32
C GLU A 115 -7.21 -11.14 -7.11
N HIS A 116 -6.67 -10.87 -5.92
CA HIS A 116 -7.45 -10.78 -4.69
C HIS A 116 -8.22 -9.47 -4.55
N LEU A 117 -7.70 -8.35 -5.07
CA LEU A 117 -8.29 -7.01 -4.86
C LEU A 117 -9.79 -6.91 -5.19
N PRO A 118 -10.31 -7.40 -6.34
CA PRO A 118 -11.74 -7.26 -6.65
C PRO A 118 -12.67 -7.86 -5.59
N GLN A 119 -12.20 -8.86 -4.84
CA GLN A 119 -12.96 -9.57 -3.81
C GLN A 119 -12.59 -9.17 -2.38
N ALA A 120 -11.62 -8.26 -2.20
CA ALA A 120 -11.19 -7.83 -0.88
C ALA A 120 -12.30 -7.12 -0.11
N ALA A 121 -12.27 -7.18 1.22
CA ALA A 121 -13.22 -6.45 2.06
C ALA A 121 -13.09 -4.93 1.84
N VAL A 122 -14.19 -4.19 2.01
CA VAL A 122 -14.24 -2.72 1.80
C VAL A 122 -13.15 -1.99 2.59
N SER A 123 -12.96 -2.35 3.86
CA SER A 123 -11.93 -1.79 4.73
C SER A 123 -10.51 -2.11 4.25
N GLY A 124 -10.28 -3.34 3.77
CA GLY A 124 -9.00 -3.72 3.19
C GLY A 124 -8.69 -2.96 1.90
N LEU A 125 -9.69 -2.74 1.04
CA LEU A 125 -9.57 -1.91 -0.15
C LEU A 125 -9.21 -0.46 0.17
N LEU A 126 -9.77 0.11 1.23
CA LEU A 126 -9.48 1.47 1.67
C LEU A 126 -8.00 1.62 2.08
N VAL A 127 -7.54 0.76 2.99
CA VAL A 127 -6.14 0.77 3.46
C VAL A 127 -5.18 0.56 2.30
N SER A 128 -5.49 -0.43 1.46
CA SER A 128 -4.71 -0.80 0.28
C SER A 128 -4.60 0.35 -0.73
N ALA A 129 -5.73 0.97 -1.10
CA ALA A 129 -5.72 2.08 -2.06
C ALA A 129 -5.06 3.34 -1.51
N ALA A 130 -5.15 3.59 -0.20
CA ALA A 130 -4.45 4.71 0.45
C ALA A 130 -2.92 4.54 0.36
N ASP A 131 -2.42 3.34 0.65
CA ASP A 131 -1.00 2.98 0.46
C ASP A 131 -0.56 3.16 -1.00
N LYS A 132 -1.30 2.59 -1.95
CA LYS A 132 -0.95 2.70 -3.38
C LYS A 132 -1.02 4.14 -3.87
N LEU A 133 -1.96 4.96 -3.41
CA LEU A 133 -2.01 6.38 -3.76
C LEU A 133 -0.80 7.14 -3.22
N TYR A 134 -0.42 6.93 -1.96
CA TYR A 134 0.75 7.60 -1.39
C TYR A 134 2.03 7.25 -2.17
N ASN A 135 2.21 5.97 -2.46
CA ASN A 135 3.36 5.51 -3.22
C ASN A 135 3.35 6.05 -4.67
N ALA A 136 2.20 6.05 -5.35
CA ALA A 136 2.09 6.62 -6.70
C ALA A 136 2.43 8.12 -6.73
N ARG A 137 1.97 8.90 -5.73
CA ARG A 137 2.32 10.31 -5.59
C ARG A 137 3.82 10.52 -5.33
N THR A 138 4.42 9.68 -4.49
CA THR A 138 5.87 9.72 -4.23
C THR A 138 6.65 9.44 -5.51
N ILE A 139 6.27 8.40 -6.27
CA ILE A 139 6.90 8.08 -7.56
C ILE A 139 6.77 9.25 -8.53
N LEU A 140 5.62 9.91 -8.58
CA LEU A 140 5.39 11.05 -9.47
C LEU A 140 6.27 12.24 -9.09
N VAL A 141 6.37 12.55 -7.79
CA VAL A 141 7.25 13.64 -7.31
C VAL A 141 8.71 13.34 -7.63
N ASP A 142 9.17 12.10 -7.38
CA ASP A 142 10.53 11.68 -7.69
C ASP A 142 10.79 11.71 -9.21
N LEU A 143 9.81 11.31 -10.03
CA LEU A 143 9.88 11.38 -11.50
C LEU A 143 10.01 12.83 -11.98
N LEU A 144 9.26 13.77 -11.41
CA LEU A 144 9.35 15.19 -11.74
C LEU A 144 10.70 15.81 -11.32
N GLY A 145 11.32 15.30 -10.24
CA GLY A 145 12.60 15.79 -9.74
C GLY A 145 13.83 15.17 -10.41
N GLU A 146 13.79 13.87 -10.67
CA GLU A 146 14.95 13.06 -11.08
C GLU A 146 14.79 12.45 -12.49
N GLY A 147 13.64 12.62 -13.13
CA GLY A 147 13.31 11.97 -14.40
C GLY A 147 13.16 10.46 -14.26
N GLU A 148 13.29 9.75 -15.38
CA GLU A 148 13.08 8.29 -15.43
C GLU A 148 14.11 7.48 -14.62
N ALA A 149 15.18 8.10 -14.13
CA ALA A 149 16.16 7.46 -13.26
C ALA A 149 15.53 6.88 -11.99
N VAL A 150 14.40 7.43 -11.52
CA VAL A 150 13.63 6.90 -10.38
C VAL A 150 13.28 5.42 -10.56
N PHE A 151 13.05 4.98 -11.80
CA PHE A 151 12.61 3.60 -12.07
C PHE A 151 13.70 2.56 -11.81
N SER A 152 14.98 2.96 -11.77
CA SER A 152 16.10 2.07 -11.41
C SER A 152 16.01 1.53 -9.97
N ARG A 153 15.23 2.19 -9.11
CA ARG A 153 15.00 1.78 -7.72
C ARG A 153 14.02 0.61 -7.62
N PHE A 154 13.23 0.32 -8.64
CA PHE A 154 12.19 -0.71 -8.59
C PHE A 154 12.63 -2.01 -9.25
N THR A 155 12.32 -3.13 -8.61
CA THR A 155 12.65 -4.48 -9.12
C THR A 155 12.12 -4.72 -10.54
N ALA A 156 10.96 -4.16 -10.86
CA ALA A 156 10.29 -4.34 -12.15
C ALA A 156 10.64 -3.26 -13.20
N GLY A 157 11.53 -2.32 -12.85
CA GLY A 157 11.88 -1.18 -13.69
C GLY A 157 10.68 -0.32 -14.11
N LYS A 158 10.88 0.51 -15.15
CA LYS A 158 9.85 1.44 -15.64
C LYS A 158 8.58 0.72 -16.10
N ALA A 159 8.72 -0.24 -17.02
CA ALA A 159 7.59 -0.91 -17.63
C ALA A 159 6.74 -1.67 -16.59
N GLY A 160 7.38 -2.46 -15.72
CA GLY A 160 6.67 -3.23 -14.72
C GLY A 160 6.04 -2.36 -13.62
N THR A 161 6.69 -1.26 -13.21
CA THR A 161 6.09 -0.33 -12.24
C THR A 161 4.86 0.36 -12.81
N LEU A 162 4.94 0.94 -14.02
CA LEU A 162 3.80 1.61 -14.66
C LEU A 162 2.64 0.64 -14.86
N GLN A 163 2.94 -0.56 -15.39
CA GLN A 163 1.92 -1.57 -15.62
C GLN A 163 1.27 -2.02 -14.32
N TYR A 164 2.04 -2.26 -13.25
CA TYR A 164 1.47 -2.66 -11.97
C TYR A 164 0.48 -1.63 -11.42
N TYR A 165 0.83 -0.34 -11.46
CA TYR A 165 -0.05 0.73 -11.01
C TYR A 165 -1.30 0.90 -11.88
N ARG A 166 -1.17 0.74 -13.20
CA ARG A 166 -2.32 0.73 -14.10
C ARG A 166 -3.28 -0.41 -13.80
N LEU A 167 -2.75 -1.62 -13.62
CA LEU A 167 -3.54 -2.80 -13.25
C LEU A 167 -4.19 -2.63 -11.87
N LEU A 168 -3.49 -2.03 -10.89
CA LEU A 168 -4.10 -1.69 -9.60
C LEU A 168 -5.32 -0.80 -9.78
N ALA A 169 -5.18 0.31 -10.51
CA ALA A 169 -6.27 1.26 -10.73
C ALA A 169 -7.49 0.58 -11.40
N ASP A 170 -7.26 -0.34 -12.33
CA ASP A 170 -8.32 -1.15 -12.94
C ASP A 170 -9.03 -2.07 -11.94
N ARG A 171 -8.28 -2.76 -11.08
CA ARG A 171 -8.86 -3.66 -10.07
C ARG A 171 -9.69 -2.89 -9.05
N TYR A 172 -9.24 -1.70 -8.64
CA TYR A 172 -10.05 -0.83 -7.78
C TYR A 172 -11.30 -0.32 -8.47
N ARG A 173 -11.21 0.07 -9.75
CA ARG A 173 -12.38 0.47 -10.54
C ARG A 173 -13.40 -0.67 -10.65
N ARG A 174 -12.93 -1.90 -10.87
CA ARG A 174 -13.81 -3.08 -10.87
C ARG A 174 -14.42 -3.34 -9.49
N ALA A 175 -13.63 -3.19 -8.41
CA ALA A 175 -14.14 -3.33 -7.05
C ALA A 175 -15.24 -2.30 -6.73
N ALA A 176 -15.18 -1.10 -7.33
CA ALA A 176 -16.20 -0.06 -7.17
C ALA A 176 -17.59 -0.45 -7.68
N GLU A 177 -17.70 -1.46 -8.55
CA GLU A 177 -18.98 -1.96 -9.06
C GLU A 177 -19.76 -2.76 -8.01
N ARG A 178 -19.11 -3.20 -6.92
CA ARG A 178 -19.75 -3.94 -5.83
C ARG A 178 -20.65 -3.01 -5.00
N PRO A 179 -21.91 -3.40 -4.69
CA PRO A 179 -22.86 -2.54 -4.00
C PRO A 179 -22.34 -1.95 -2.67
N GLU A 180 -21.64 -2.76 -1.87
CA GLU A 180 -21.08 -2.35 -0.59
C GLU A 180 -19.92 -1.35 -0.72
N VAL A 181 -19.19 -1.36 -1.83
CA VAL A 181 -18.13 -0.40 -2.15
C VAL A 181 -18.74 0.87 -2.75
N ALA A 182 -19.69 0.72 -3.68
CA ALA A 182 -20.42 1.83 -4.29
C ALA A 182 -21.14 2.71 -3.26
N ALA A 183 -21.55 2.12 -2.14
CA ALA A 183 -22.16 2.82 -1.01
C ALA A 183 -21.18 3.69 -0.19
N ARG A 184 -19.88 3.74 -0.51
CA ARG A 184 -18.84 4.54 0.17
C ARG A 184 -18.27 5.63 -0.76
N PRO A 185 -18.89 6.82 -0.87
CA PRO A 185 -18.48 7.85 -1.83
C PRO A 185 -17.02 8.32 -1.67
N ARG A 186 -16.52 8.40 -0.43
CA ARG A 186 -15.12 8.79 -0.18
C ARG A 186 -14.13 7.72 -0.64
N LEU A 187 -14.47 6.44 -0.54
CA LEU A 187 -13.65 5.36 -1.08
C LEU A 187 -13.61 5.40 -2.62
N LEU A 188 -14.73 5.70 -3.26
CA LEU A 188 -14.77 5.91 -4.71
C LEU A 188 -13.88 7.09 -5.14
N ALA A 189 -13.90 8.18 -4.37
CA ALA A 189 -13.01 9.32 -4.61
C ALA A 189 -11.52 8.95 -4.46
N LEU A 190 -11.17 8.09 -3.49
CA LEU A 190 -9.81 7.56 -3.34
C LEU A 190 -9.37 6.76 -4.58
N PHE A 191 -10.23 5.90 -5.12
CA PHE A 191 -9.91 5.14 -6.33
C PHE A 191 -9.74 6.05 -7.56
N ALA A 192 -10.61 7.06 -7.70
CA ALA A 192 -10.50 8.04 -8.77
C ALA A 192 -9.23 8.91 -8.64
N GLU A 193 -8.82 9.23 -7.41
CA GLU A 193 -7.59 9.95 -7.11
C GLU A 193 -6.35 9.14 -7.49
N LEU A 194 -6.34 7.84 -7.16
CA LEU A 194 -5.30 6.92 -7.58
C LEU A 194 -5.22 6.82 -9.10
N GLU A 195 -6.35 6.58 -9.78
CA GLU A 195 -6.44 6.56 -11.24
C GLU A 195 -5.86 7.84 -11.87
N ARG A 196 -6.23 9.02 -11.35
CA ARG A 196 -5.72 10.30 -11.86
C ARG A 196 -4.21 10.42 -11.68
N THR A 197 -3.68 9.95 -10.56
CA THR A 197 -2.24 9.95 -10.26
C THR A 197 -1.49 8.99 -11.18
N VAL A 198 -2.02 7.80 -11.41
CA VAL A 198 -1.44 6.82 -12.36
C VAL A 198 -1.43 7.38 -13.78
N ALA A 199 -2.53 7.97 -14.23
CA ALA A 199 -2.57 8.62 -15.54
C ALA A 199 -1.57 9.80 -15.64
N ALA A 200 -1.27 10.49 -14.53
CA ALA A 200 -0.23 11.52 -14.52
C ALA A 200 1.17 10.94 -14.67
N LEU A 201 1.48 9.82 -14.01
CA LEU A 201 2.75 9.09 -14.20
C LEU A 201 2.96 8.70 -15.67
N GLU A 202 1.94 8.14 -16.30
CA GLU A 202 2.01 7.68 -17.69
C GLU A 202 2.22 8.85 -18.67
N ARG A 203 1.49 9.96 -18.47
CA ARG A 203 1.69 11.18 -19.28
C ARG A 203 3.10 11.75 -19.11
N GLU A 204 3.62 11.77 -17.89
CA GLU A 204 4.95 12.31 -17.61
C GLU A 204 6.06 11.52 -18.31
N VAL A 205 5.92 10.20 -18.43
CA VAL A 205 6.85 9.37 -19.19
C VAL A 205 6.52 9.27 -20.70
N GLY A 206 5.49 9.97 -21.17
CA GLY A 206 5.10 10.04 -22.58
C GLY A 206 4.43 8.77 -23.13
N VAL A 207 3.67 8.02 -22.32
CA VAL A 207 2.96 6.81 -22.75
C VAL A 207 1.46 6.90 -22.45
N SER A 208 0.65 6.22 -23.26
CA SER A 208 -0.79 6.09 -23.05
C SER A 208 -1.16 4.89 -22.15
N GLU A 209 -2.35 4.94 -21.57
CA GLU A 209 -2.87 3.82 -20.76
C GLU A 209 -2.95 2.52 -21.57
N ALA A 210 -3.27 2.63 -22.87
CA ALA A 210 -3.39 1.48 -23.77
C ALA A 210 -2.03 0.82 -24.01
N GLU A 211 -0.97 1.62 -24.19
CA GLU A 211 0.39 1.11 -24.32
C GLU A 211 0.86 0.42 -23.03
N VAL A 212 0.60 1.03 -21.87
CA VAL A 212 0.99 0.46 -20.56
C VAL A 212 0.27 -0.86 -20.27
N ARG A 213 -1.01 -0.98 -20.63
CA ARG A 213 -1.75 -2.25 -20.54
C ARG A 213 -1.13 -3.34 -21.42
N ALA A 214 -0.58 -2.97 -22.56
CA ALA A 214 0.02 -3.89 -23.53
C ALA A 214 1.46 -4.30 -23.18
N TYR A 215 2.07 -3.73 -22.14
CA TYR A 215 3.38 -4.17 -21.66
C TYR A 215 3.37 -5.66 -21.27
N PRO A 216 4.53 -6.34 -21.25
CA PRO A 216 4.60 -7.73 -20.80
C PRO A 216 4.08 -7.85 -19.36
N ALA A 217 2.93 -8.52 -19.19
CA ALA A 217 2.20 -8.59 -17.94
C ALA A 217 3.03 -9.23 -16.83
N LEU A 218 3.59 -8.42 -15.92
CA LEU A 218 4.25 -8.87 -14.68
C LEU A 218 5.02 -10.20 -14.93
N ALA A 219 5.99 -10.16 -15.85
CA ALA A 219 6.85 -11.30 -16.17
C ALA A 219 7.73 -11.67 -14.98
#